data_AF-A0A074K3Z2-F1
#
_entry.id   AF-A0A074K3Z2-F1
#
_cell.length_a   1.000
_cell.length_b   1.000
_cell.length_c   1.000
_cell.angle_alpha   90.00
_cell.angle_beta   90.00
_cell.angle_gamma   90.00
#
_symmetry.space_group_name_H-M   'P 1'
#
loop_
_entity.id
_entity.type
_entity.pdbx_description
1 polymer ?
#
loop_
_entity_poly.entity_id
_entity_poly.type
_entity_poly.pdbx_seq_one_letter_code
_entity_poly.pdbx_strand_id
1 'polypeptide(L)' 'MTETTAGNGRDHALSRILELGAEEVPGRISQMRSEKTLSKLMVEINAALVSENAEERATAQSALDRLGFL' A
#
# COMPACT_ATOMS: atom_id res chain seq x y z
N MET A 1 9.85 -3.65 27.84
CA MET A 1 8.58 -3.43 27.14
C MET A 1 8.72 -2.21 26.24
N THR A 2 9.13 -2.38 24.99
CA THR A 2 9.05 -1.34 23.96
C THR A 2 8.96 -2.02 22.61
N GLU A 3 7.85 -2.70 22.33
CA GLU A 3 7.51 -3.18 20.99
C GLU A 3 6.55 -2.17 20.35
N THR A 4 7.17 -1.21 19.69
CA THR A 4 6.84 -0.67 18.37
C THR A 4 5.38 -0.73 17.91
N THR A 5 4.58 0.25 18.36
CA THR A 5 3.25 0.59 17.83
C THR A 5 3.34 1.30 16.46
N ALA A 6 4.24 0.86 15.57
CA ALA A 6 4.42 1.43 14.23
C ALA A 6 4.02 0.47 13.09
N GLY A 7 3.73 -0.80 13.38
CA GLY A 7 3.29 -1.80 12.39
C GLY A 7 1.84 -1.60 11.93
N ASN A 8 0.92 -1.31 12.86
CA ASN A 8 -0.52 -1.36 12.59
C ASN A 8 -1.06 -0.35 11.56
N GLY A 9 -0.36 0.76 11.31
CA GLY A 9 -0.81 1.78 10.37
C GLY A 9 -0.46 1.48 8.90
N ARG A 10 0.64 0.74 8.67
CA ARG A 10 1.18 0.47 7.32
C ARG A 10 0.36 -0.58 6.58
N ASP A 11 -0.02 -1.66 7.27
CA ASP A 11 -0.90 -2.69 6.71
C ASP A 11 -2.25 -2.11 6.28
N HIS A 12 -2.77 -1.14 7.02
CA HIS A 12 -4.13 -0.65 6.82
C HIS A 12 -4.34 0.10 5.49
N ALA A 13 -3.30 0.73 4.95
CA ALA A 13 -3.38 1.46 3.68
C ALA A 13 -3.16 0.53 2.47
N LEU A 14 -2.22 -0.41 2.59
CA LEU A 14 -1.94 -1.47 1.61
C LEU A 14 -3.15 -2.39 1.43
N SER A 15 -3.68 -2.93 2.53
CA SER A 15 -4.85 -3.82 2.50
C SER A 15 -6.08 -3.13 1.92
N ARG A 16 -6.27 -1.84 2.22
CA ARG A 16 -7.36 -1.04 1.65
C ARG A 16 -7.32 -0.94 0.13
N ILE A 17 -6.14 -0.96 -0.50
CA ILE A 17 -6.05 -0.94 -1.97
C ILE A 17 -6.43 -2.28 -2.58
N LEU A 18 -6.09 -3.37 -1.91
CA LEU A 18 -6.45 -4.72 -2.33
C LEU A 18 -7.97 -4.95 -2.23
N GLU A 19 -8.64 -4.25 -1.33
CA GLU A 19 -10.10 -4.27 -1.17
C GLU A 19 -10.84 -3.46 -2.25
N LEU A 20 -10.16 -2.58 -3.02
CA LEU A 20 -10.82 -1.76 -4.03
C LEU A 20 -11.13 -2.56 -5.31
N GLY A 21 -12.32 -2.31 -5.86
CA GLY A 21 -12.66 -2.70 -7.22
C GLY A 21 -11.74 -2.02 -8.24
N ALA A 22 -11.45 -2.68 -9.36
CA ALA A 22 -10.54 -2.15 -10.38
C ALA A 22 -11.01 -0.78 -10.95
N GLU A 23 -12.32 -0.57 -10.99
CA GLU A 23 -12.94 0.69 -11.41
C GLU A 23 -12.82 1.83 -10.37
N GLU A 24 -12.60 1.51 -9.10
CA GLU A 24 -12.50 2.47 -8.00
C GLU A 24 -11.06 2.98 -7.80
N VAL A 25 -10.07 2.19 -8.22
CA VAL A 25 -8.64 2.51 -8.10
C VAL A 25 -8.29 3.87 -8.71
N PRO A 26 -8.69 4.21 -9.96
CA PRO A 26 -8.35 5.52 -10.55
C PRO A 26 -8.89 6.70 -9.74
N GLY A 27 -10.11 6.56 -9.19
CA GLY A 27 -10.74 7.56 -8.33
C GLY A 27 -9.97 7.73 -7.03
N ARG A 28 -9.59 6.62 -6.39
CA ARG A 28 -8.81 6.63 -5.15
C ARG A 28 -7.42 7.24 -5.35
N ILE A 29 -6.69 6.89 -6.42
CA ILE A 29 -5.38 7.48 -6.71
C ILE A 29 -5.51 9.00 -6.90
N SER A 30 -6.54 9.44 -7.62
CA SER A 30 -6.79 10.88 -7.84
C SER A 30 -7.09 11.62 -6.55
N GLN A 31 -7.88 11.01 -5.66
CA GLN A 31 -8.12 11.52 -4.31
C GLN A 31 -6.81 11.59 -3.50
N MET A 32 -6.02 10.52 -3.45
CA MET A 32 -4.76 10.48 -2.69
C MET A 32 -3.72 11.46 -3.22
N ARG A 33 -3.72 11.76 -4.53
CA ARG A 33 -2.92 12.85 -5.10
C ARG A 33 -3.37 14.21 -4.56
N SER A 34 -4.67 14.46 -4.52
CA SER A 34 -5.23 15.71 -3.98
C SER A 34 -4.91 15.89 -2.48
N GLU A 35 -4.92 14.79 -1.72
CA GLU A 35 -4.59 14.74 -0.30
C GLU A 35 -3.08 14.70 -0.02
N LYS A 36 -2.24 14.60 -1.06
CA LYS A 36 -0.78 14.44 -0.98
C LYS A 36 -0.34 13.20 -0.16
N THR A 37 -1.17 12.16 -0.13
CA THR A 37 -0.90 10.91 0.60
C THR A 37 -0.40 9.77 -0.28
N LEU A 38 -0.48 9.93 -1.61
CA LEU A 38 -0.02 8.91 -2.58
C LEU A 38 1.47 8.58 -2.44
N SER A 39 2.32 9.59 -2.26
CA SER A 39 3.77 9.38 -2.12
C SER A 39 4.11 8.55 -0.87
N LYS A 40 3.41 8.78 0.23
CA LYS A 40 3.58 8.00 1.47
C LYS A 40 3.22 6.53 1.25
N LEU A 41 2.08 6.27 0.61
CA LEU A 41 1.67 4.91 0.26
C LEU A 41 2.70 4.21 -0.64
N MET A 42 3.23 4.90 -1.66
CA MET A 42 4.26 4.32 -2.53
C MET A 42 5.54 3.98 -1.77
N VAL A 43 5.93 4.80 -0.79
CA VAL A 43 7.06 4.48 0.11
C VAL A 43 6.77 3.23 0.94
N GLU A 44 5.54 3.08 1.45
CA GLU A 44 5.12 1.90 2.22
C GLU A 44 5.11 0.62 1.35
N ILE A 45 4.58 0.69 0.13
CA ILE A 45 4.62 -0.41 -0.84
C ILE A 45 6.07 -0.81 -1.14
N ASN A 46 6.93 0.17 -1.43
CA ASN A 46 8.34 -0.09 -1.74
C ASN A 46 9.11 -0.71 -0.57
N ALA A 47 8.82 -0.27 0.66
CA ALA A 47 9.41 -0.87 1.86
C ALA A 47 8.96 -2.33 2.03
N ALA A 48 7.70 -2.64 1.78
CA ALA A 48 7.17 -4.00 1.85
C ALA A 48 7.73 -4.91 0.74
N LEU A 49 8.02 -4.38 -0.46
CA LEU A 49 8.65 -5.14 -1.56
C LEU A 49 10.06 -5.66 -1.24
N VAL A 50 10.80 -4.93 -0.41
CA VAL A 50 12.17 -5.33 0.02
C VAL A 50 12.17 -6.04 1.37
N SER A 51 11.00 -6.32 1.94
CA SER A 51 10.88 -7.06 3.20
C SER A 51 11.44 -8.49 3.07
N GLU A 52 12.01 -9.00 4.16
CA GLU A 52 12.41 -10.41 4.25
C GLU A 52 11.18 -11.33 4.38
N ASN A 53 10.04 -10.77 4.78
CA ASN A 53 8.77 -11.47 4.86
C ASN A 53 8.16 -11.66 3.46
N ALA A 54 8.03 -12.92 3.03
CA ALA A 54 7.48 -13.26 1.72
C ALA A 54 6.02 -12.84 1.54
N GLU A 55 5.22 -12.82 2.62
CA GLU A 55 3.81 -12.44 2.57
C GLU A 55 3.64 -10.93 2.38
N GLU A 56 4.44 -10.12 3.06
CA GLU A 56 4.48 -8.67 2.86
C GLU A 56 4.90 -8.31 1.43
N ARG A 57 5.90 -9.01 0.89
CA ARG A 57 6.33 -8.82 -0.51
C ARG A 57 5.22 -9.16 -1.50
N ALA A 58 4.53 -10.27 -1.31
CA ALA A 58 3.43 -10.70 -2.19
C ALA A 58 2.25 -9.70 -2.13
N THR A 59 1.92 -9.21 -0.94
CA THR A 59 0.91 -8.17 -0.71
C THR A 59 1.28 -6.88 -1.44
N ALA A 60 2.54 -6.46 -1.34
CA ALA A 60 3.04 -5.25 -1.99
C ALA A 60 3.07 -5.37 -3.52
N GLN A 61 3.45 -6.53 -4.07
CA GLN A 61 3.37 -6.78 -5.51
C GLN A 61 1.93 -6.73 -6.02
N SER A 62 1.00 -7.37 -5.28
CA SER A 62 -0.43 -7.35 -5.61
C SER A 62 -0.99 -5.93 -5.59
N ALA A 63 -0.53 -5.09 -4.65
CA ALA A 63 -0.95 -3.70 -4.58
C ALA A 63 -0.43 -2.88 -5.78
N LEU A 64 0.80 -3.12 -6.24
CA LEU A 64 1.34 -2.45 -7.44
C LEU A 64 0.61 -2.84 -8.72
N ASP A 65 0.33 -4.14 -8.90
CA ASP A 65 -0.48 -4.66 -10.01
C ASP A 65 -1.87 -3.99 -10.01
N ARG A 66 -2.51 -3.93 -8.84
CA ARG A 66 -3.82 -3.30 -8.68
C ARG A 66 -3.81 -1.81 -9.01
N LEU A 67 -2.72 -1.11 -8.70
CA LEU A 67 -2.52 0.30 -9.00
C LEU A 67 -2.11 0.55 -10.47
N GLY A 68 -1.82 -0.49 -11.25
CA GLY A 68 -1.42 -0.40 -12.66
C GLY A 68 0.04 0.04 -12.87
N PHE A 69 0.93 -0.24 -11.91
CA PHE A 69 2.36 0.02 -12.03
C PHE A 69 3.16 -1.19 -12.56
N LEU A 70 2.56 -2.38 -12.55
CA LEU A 70 3.05 -3.63 -13.13
C LEU A 70 2.03 -4.14 -14.15
#